data_AF-A0A024UWV5-F1
#
_entry.id   AF-A0A024UWV5-F1
#
_cell.length_a   1.000
_cell.length_b   1.000
_cell.length_c   1.000
_cell.angle_alpha   90.00
_cell.angle_beta   90.00
_cell.angle_gamma   90.00
#
_symmetry.space_group_name_H-M   'P 1'
#
loop_
_entity.id
_entity.type
_entity.pdbx_description
1 polymer ?
#
loop_
_entity_poly.entity_id
_entity_poly.type
_entity_poly.pdbx_seq_one_letter_code
_entity_poly.pdbx_strand_id
1 'polypeptide(L)'
;MNFSAADEAISFLHDFHRVFGGPENFSPYDPAYKKFLRHVTLGCFGVGVLIMAMLLLIVVRRVMALGSATPSRAPPSYAAYTRLRRNWTHQGSNDIFAVLLLGFTALSALGGLLAEAQVDYSVHRMSYGMHNVSNTFHSIHGIGTNVSVFAQEVRANTDDMLLSFHDSLPANASELSLEAMRLVHIAHSFANSTSGLPSNFSHLANQWEEAYFWMKSSTNGIILTMTLACFLAISAIGWSMSPALRMAVFLILVVIPSSHGLFGIYLSNSIESADFCVAPVANTKLLFHNDSAISFFVECPANATLFGPTMANFHASLHDAASIVQSLEEFAKTLPEATRKRLQVGYLDPISDQLAAMQALETAFYTNAACQSVATTHKDVVATWCSSGILGLFTLWVHQVALCAMLFLSVIALVSVFEDVRAKEERVEMQYHLLSTYEEDNIEHLYMSPE
;
A
#
# COMPACT_ATOMS: atom_id res chain seq x y z
N MET A 1 -3.89 -32.73 6.71
CA MET A 1 -4.31 -31.39 6.26
C MET A 1 -3.08 -30.51 6.38
N ASN A 2 -2.50 -30.07 5.26
CA ASN A 2 -1.38 -29.13 5.30
C ASN A 2 -1.98 -27.74 5.40
N PHE A 3 -2.16 -27.23 6.62
CA PHE A 3 -2.46 -25.81 6.80
C PHE A 3 -1.23 -25.01 6.39
N SER A 4 -1.42 -24.01 5.54
CA SER A 4 -0.33 -23.08 5.27
C SER A 4 -0.14 -22.17 6.48
N ALA A 5 1.08 -21.67 6.71
CA ALA A 5 1.34 -20.71 7.78
C ALA A 5 0.46 -19.44 7.67
N ALA A 6 0.02 -19.10 6.45
CA ALA A 6 -0.91 -18.01 6.20
C ALA A 6 -2.32 -18.32 6.74
N ASP A 7 -2.82 -19.56 6.57
CA ASP A 7 -4.14 -19.96 7.08
C ASP A 7 -4.20 -19.89 8.61
N GLU A 8 -3.12 -20.32 9.28
CA GLU A 8 -3.00 -20.22 10.74
C GLU A 8 -2.93 -18.76 11.20
N ALA A 9 -2.16 -17.91 10.50
CA ALA A 9 -2.09 -16.48 10.80
C ALA A 9 -3.44 -15.78 10.60
N ILE A 10 -4.17 -16.10 9.53
CA ILE A 10 -5.52 -15.59 9.28
C ILE A 10 -6.44 -15.97 10.43
N SER A 11 -6.52 -17.26 10.78
CA SER A 11 -7.38 -17.73 11.87
C SER A 11 -7.02 -17.06 13.19
N PHE A 12 -5.73 -16.99 13.53
CA PHE A 12 -5.26 -16.36 14.75
C PHE A 12 -5.66 -14.88 14.82
N LEU A 13 -5.39 -14.09 13.78
CA LEU A 13 -5.68 -12.66 13.75
C LEU A 13 -7.18 -12.35 13.72
N HIS A 14 -7.95 -13.18 13.01
CA HIS A 14 -9.39 -13.09 12.96
C HIS A 14 -10.04 -13.37 14.33
N ASP A 15 -9.57 -14.39 15.04
CA ASP A 15 -10.06 -14.67 16.39
C ASP A 15 -9.53 -13.68 17.43
N PHE A 16 -8.30 -13.20 17.25
CA PHE A 16 -7.64 -12.26 18.16
C PHE A 16 -8.44 -10.98 18.35
N HIS A 17 -8.93 -10.35 17.28
CA HIS A 17 -9.65 -9.08 17.42
C HIS A 17 -11.05 -9.26 18.04
N ARG A 18 -11.67 -10.44 17.86
CA ARG A 18 -12.98 -10.78 18.46
C ARG A 18 -12.90 -10.87 19.98
N VAL A 19 -11.78 -11.37 20.52
CA VAL A 19 -11.53 -11.39 21.98
C VAL A 19 -11.57 -9.97 22.58
N PHE A 20 -11.20 -8.95 21.81
CA PHE A 20 -11.25 -7.55 22.23
C PHE A 20 -12.55 -6.83 21.85
N GLY A 21 -13.60 -7.58 21.48
CA GLY A 21 -14.93 -7.04 21.17
C GLY A 21 -15.04 -6.36 19.80
N GLY A 22 -14.15 -6.68 18.87
CA GLY A 22 -14.29 -6.25 17.48
C GLY A 22 -15.45 -6.96 16.75
N PRO A 23 -15.95 -6.39 15.65
CA PRO A 23 -17.09 -6.93 14.91
C PRO A 23 -16.75 -8.27 14.24
N GLU A 24 -17.74 -9.15 14.09
CA GLU A 24 -17.52 -10.52 13.61
C GLU A 24 -17.06 -10.63 12.15
N ASN A 25 -17.29 -9.59 11.33
CA ASN A 25 -17.11 -9.64 9.88
C ASN A 25 -16.31 -8.44 9.39
N PHE A 26 -15.63 -8.63 8.25
CA PHE A 26 -15.00 -7.56 7.50
C PHE A 26 -16.02 -6.46 7.15
N SER A 27 -15.83 -5.28 7.73
CA SER A 27 -16.74 -4.14 7.57
C SER A 27 -15.97 -2.85 7.29
N PRO A 28 -15.41 -2.69 6.07
CA PRO A 28 -14.48 -1.59 5.75
C PRO A 28 -15.13 -0.20 5.76
N TYR A 29 -16.46 -0.12 5.87
CA TYR A 29 -17.20 1.14 5.93
C TYR A 29 -17.83 1.42 7.31
N ASP A 30 -17.81 0.45 8.23
CA ASP A 30 -18.37 0.64 9.56
C ASP A 30 -17.47 1.60 10.37
N PRO A 31 -18.01 2.74 10.86
CA PRO A 31 -17.25 3.64 11.71
C PRO A 31 -16.75 2.97 12.99
N ALA A 32 -17.46 1.99 13.56
CA ALA A 32 -17.01 1.29 14.76
C ALA A 32 -15.77 0.43 14.47
N TYR A 33 -15.75 -0.30 13.35
CA TYR A 33 -14.61 -1.06 12.87
C TYR A 33 -13.37 -0.17 12.62
N LYS A 34 -13.53 0.92 11.86
CA LYS A 34 -12.44 1.89 11.64
C LYS A 34 -11.94 2.51 12.93
N LYS A 35 -12.86 2.83 13.84
CA LYS A 35 -12.53 3.38 15.15
C LYS A 35 -11.71 2.38 15.95
N PHE A 36 -12.10 1.11 16.01
CA PHE A 36 -11.35 0.05 16.69
C PHE A 36 -9.90 -0.03 16.18
N LEU A 37 -9.72 -0.20 14.87
CA LEU A 37 -8.39 -0.25 14.22
C LEU A 37 -7.53 0.98 14.57
N ARG A 38 -8.13 2.18 14.53
CA ARG A 38 -7.46 3.42 14.94
C ARG A 38 -7.10 3.44 16.44
N HIS A 39 -7.94 2.90 17.31
CA HIS A 39 -7.67 2.85 18.75
C HIS A 39 -6.52 1.89 19.07
N VAL A 40 -6.40 0.78 18.35
CA VAL A 40 -5.24 -0.12 18.45
C VAL A 40 -3.96 0.66 18.14
N THR A 41 -3.92 1.38 17.02
CA THR A 41 -2.76 2.19 16.63
C THR A 41 -2.43 3.30 17.64
N LEU A 42 -3.42 4.08 18.07
CA LEU A 42 -3.23 5.16 19.05
C LEU A 42 -2.83 4.62 20.43
N GLY A 43 -3.40 3.50 20.85
CA GLY A 43 -3.07 2.84 22.11
C GLY A 43 -1.61 2.39 22.12
N CYS A 44 -1.15 1.75 21.05
CA CYS A 44 0.23 1.33 20.89
C CYS A 44 1.21 2.52 20.89
N PHE A 45 0.89 3.58 20.15
CA PHE A 45 1.67 4.82 20.17
C PHE A 45 1.72 5.44 21.58
N GLY A 46 0.59 5.46 22.30
CA GLY A 46 0.50 5.95 23.68
C GLY A 46 1.40 5.16 24.64
N VAL A 47 1.44 3.83 24.52
CA VAL A 47 2.38 2.97 25.26
C VAL A 47 3.83 3.35 24.94
N GLY A 48 4.15 3.59 23.67
CA GLY A 48 5.48 4.04 23.25
C GLY A 48 5.88 5.38 23.88
N VAL A 49 4.96 6.35 23.95
CA VAL A 49 5.20 7.65 24.62
C VAL A 49 5.43 7.47 26.12
N LEU A 50 4.67 6.59 26.78
CA LEU A 50 4.85 6.29 28.20
C LEU A 50 6.21 5.64 28.48
N ILE A 51 6.62 4.67 27.65
CA ILE A 51 7.93 4.01 27.76
C ILE A 51 9.05 5.02 27.53
N MET A 52 8.93 5.87 26.50
CA MET A 52 9.88 6.95 26.24
C MET A 52 9.98 7.88 27.45
N ALA A 53 8.86 8.30 28.05
CA ALA A 53 8.87 9.17 29.22
C ALA A 53 9.57 8.51 30.42
N MET A 54 9.31 7.23 30.69
CA MET A 54 10.01 6.50 31.75
C MET A 54 11.52 6.38 31.49
N LEU A 55 11.91 6.01 30.27
CA LEU A 55 13.32 5.89 29.90
C LEU A 55 14.02 7.25 29.91
N LEU A 56 13.35 8.32 29.52
CA LEU A 56 13.88 9.68 29.58
C LEU A 56 14.15 10.10 31.03
N LEU A 57 13.30 9.74 32.00
CA LEU A 57 13.58 9.98 33.41
C LEU A 57 14.85 9.23 33.89
N ILE A 58 15.02 7.99 33.44
CA ILE A 58 16.21 7.17 33.77
C ILE A 58 17.47 7.79 33.14
N VAL A 59 17.40 8.14 31.86
CA VAL A 59 18.52 8.73 31.09
C VAL A 59 18.87 10.11 31.62
N VAL A 60 17.91 11.00 31.88
CA VAL A 60 18.18 12.33 32.43
C VAL A 60 18.90 12.22 33.77
N ARG A 61 18.45 11.32 34.66
CA ARG A 61 19.07 11.12 35.98
C ARG A 61 20.51 10.62 35.90
N ARG A 62 20.85 9.77 34.92
CA ARG A 62 22.13 9.06 34.85
C ARG A 62 23.12 9.61 33.82
N VAL A 63 22.63 10.19 32.74
CA VAL A 63 23.43 10.61 31.58
C VAL A 63 23.52 12.13 31.50
N MET A 64 22.42 12.84 31.77
CA MET A 64 22.35 14.30 31.59
C MET A 64 22.63 15.08 32.89
N ALA A 65 22.12 14.63 34.04
CA ALA A 65 22.32 15.28 35.33
C ALA A 65 23.77 15.20 35.85
N LEU A 66 24.52 14.19 35.40
CA LEU A 66 25.96 14.08 35.63
C LEU A 66 26.76 15.13 34.81
N GLY A 67 26.16 15.73 33.78
CA GLY A 67 26.73 16.85 33.02
C GLY A 67 26.36 18.22 33.60
N SER A 68 25.27 18.32 34.37
CA SER A 68 24.78 19.56 34.99
C SER A 68 24.98 19.57 36.50
N ALA A 69 26.23 19.48 36.96
CA ALA A 69 26.59 19.80 38.33
C ALA A 69 27.98 20.44 38.35
N THR A 70 27.97 21.77 38.48
CA THR A 70 28.82 22.60 39.35
C THR A 70 30.34 22.32 39.42
N PRO A 71 31.19 23.34 39.21
CA PRO A 71 32.61 23.31 39.55
C PRO A 71 32.79 23.39 41.08
N SER A 72 32.29 22.42 41.85
CA SER A 72 32.66 22.28 43.25
C SER A 72 33.92 21.42 43.32
N ARG A 73 35.06 22.12 43.40
CA ARG A 73 36.31 21.68 44.04
C ARG A 73 36.09 20.59 45.09
N ALA A 74 36.14 19.34 44.67
CA ALA A 74 36.48 18.22 45.52
C ALA A 74 37.28 17.27 44.63
N PRO A 75 38.61 17.16 44.81
CA PRO A 75 39.38 16.17 44.07
C PRO A 75 38.73 14.79 44.32
N PRO A 76 38.65 13.92 43.30
CA PRO A 76 38.10 12.59 43.48
C PRO A 76 38.85 11.94 44.64
N SER A 77 38.14 11.66 45.74
CA SER A 77 38.78 11.06 46.91
C SER A 77 39.44 9.73 46.49
N TYR A 78 40.60 9.42 47.05
CA TYR A 78 41.33 8.16 46.80
C TYR A 78 40.45 6.91 46.99
N ALA A 79 39.39 7.02 47.81
CA ALA A 79 38.34 6.01 47.99
C ALA A 79 37.43 5.80 46.76
N ALA A 80 37.14 6.85 45.99
CA ALA A 80 36.41 6.75 44.72
C ALA A 80 37.28 6.10 43.64
N TYR A 81 38.57 6.46 43.57
CA TYR A 81 39.54 5.87 42.67
C TYR A 81 39.78 4.38 42.94
N THR A 82 39.84 3.98 44.23
CA THR A 82 40.02 2.57 44.63
C THR A 82 38.74 1.73 44.49
N ARG A 83 37.53 2.30 44.65
CA ARG A 83 36.27 1.63 44.28
C ARG A 83 36.17 1.37 42.78
N LEU A 84 36.59 2.35 41.97
CA LEU A 84 36.73 2.16 40.52
C LEU A 84 37.72 1.04 40.22
N ARG A 85 38.92 1.02 40.83
CA ARG A 85 39.95 -0.02 40.62
C ARG A 85 39.50 -1.45 40.97
N ARG A 86 38.62 -1.63 41.96
CA ARG A 86 38.12 -2.96 42.39
C ARG A 86 37.05 -3.57 41.46
N ASN A 87 36.40 -2.77 40.62
CA ASN A 87 35.35 -3.22 39.70
C ASN A 87 35.87 -3.62 38.30
N TRP A 88 37.18 -3.55 38.03
CA TRP A 88 37.74 -3.73 36.68
C TRP A 88 37.51 -5.11 36.07
N THR A 89 37.45 -6.15 36.91
CA THR A 89 37.15 -7.52 36.46
C THR A 89 35.71 -7.69 35.96
N HIS A 90 34.78 -6.82 36.36
CA HIS A 90 33.39 -6.84 35.92
C HIS A 90 33.08 -5.79 34.84
N GLN A 91 33.89 -4.72 34.71
CA GLN A 91 33.67 -3.63 33.74
C GLN A 91 33.82 -4.08 32.28
N GLY A 92 34.86 -4.85 31.95
CA GLY A 92 35.04 -5.37 30.58
C GLY A 92 33.91 -6.31 30.13
N SER A 93 33.29 -7.03 31.07
CA SER A 93 32.16 -7.93 30.77
C SER A 93 30.88 -7.18 30.38
N ASN A 94 30.62 -6.02 31.02
CA ASN A 94 29.42 -5.23 30.75
C ASN A 94 29.52 -4.50 29.40
N ASP A 95 30.69 -3.98 29.06
CA ASP A 95 30.95 -3.35 27.76
C ASP A 95 30.76 -4.34 26.59
N ILE A 96 31.32 -5.54 26.72
CA ILE A 96 31.17 -6.60 25.71
C ILE A 96 29.71 -7.02 25.57
N PHE A 97 29.00 -7.19 26.69
CA PHE A 97 27.57 -7.53 26.67
C PHE A 97 26.74 -6.43 25.97
N ALA A 98 26.99 -5.16 26.26
CA ALA A 98 26.32 -4.05 25.61
C ALA A 98 26.61 -4.02 24.10
N VAL A 99 27.86 -4.21 23.68
CA VAL A 99 28.23 -4.27 22.26
C VAL A 99 27.56 -5.45 21.55
N LEU A 100 27.51 -6.63 22.17
CA LEU A 100 26.82 -7.80 21.61
C LEU A 100 25.31 -7.57 21.47
N LEU A 101 24.67 -6.97 22.49
CA LEU A 101 23.25 -6.63 22.47
C LEU A 101 22.94 -5.62 21.35
N LEU A 102 23.73 -4.57 21.22
CA LEU A 102 23.57 -3.54 20.18
C LEU A 102 23.83 -4.11 18.78
N GLY A 103 24.82 -4.99 18.64
CA GLY A 103 25.09 -5.72 17.40
C GLY A 103 23.91 -6.60 16.98
N PHE A 104 23.35 -7.37 17.93
CA PHE A 104 22.15 -8.17 17.66
C PHE A 104 20.95 -7.28 17.34
N THR A 105 20.80 -6.14 18.02
CA THR A 105 19.68 -5.22 17.77
C THR A 105 19.78 -4.59 16.38
N ALA A 106 20.98 -4.21 15.93
CA ALA A 106 21.22 -3.70 14.58
C ALA A 106 20.93 -4.77 13.51
N LEU A 107 21.43 -6.00 13.70
CA LEU A 107 21.17 -7.11 12.78
C LEU A 107 19.68 -7.48 12.73
N SER A 108 19.03 -7.50 13.89
CA SER A 108 17.59 -7.71 13.99
C SER A 108 16.86 -6.62 13.21
N ALA A 109 17.12 -5.34 13.47
CA ALA A 109 16.45 -4.24 12.75
C ALA A 109 16.59 -4.36 11.22
N LEU A 110 17.75 -4.77 10.72
CA LEU A 110 17.97 -5.02 9.29
C LEU A 110 17.16 -6.22 8.76
N GLY A 111 16.89 -7.22 9.60
CA GLY A 111 16.04 -8.36 9.25
C GLY A 111 14.60 -7.98 8.89
N GLY A 112 14.09 -6.85 9.41
CA GLY A 112 12.75 -6.33 9.07
C GLY A 112 12.58 -6.01 7.57
N LEU A 113 13.66 -5.69 6.87
CA LEU A 113 13.65 -5.37 5.44
C LEU A 113 13.23 -6.56 4.56
N LEU A 114 13.47 -7.80 5.00
CA LEU A 114 13.11 -9.01 4.24
C LEU A 114 11.60 -9.28 4.29
N ALA A 115 10.95 -9.02 5.42
CA ALA A 115 9.51 -9.18 5.57
C ALA A 115 8.74 -8.10 4.78
N GLU A 116 9.31 -6.89 4.69
CA GLU A 116 8.77 -5.80 3.85
C GLU A 116 8.68 -6.19 2.37
N ALA A 117 9.67 -6.92 1.83
CA ALA A 117 9.67 -7.34 0.43
C ALA A 117 8.48 -8.24 0.06
N GLN A 118 8.00 -9.06 1.00
CA GLN A 118 6.82 -9.92 0.77
C GLN A 118 5.54 -9.10 0.66
N VAL A 119 5.39 -8.08 1.53
CA VAL A 119 4.24 -7.17 1.48
C VAL A 119 4.30 -6.32 0.21
N ASP A 120 5.48 -5.81 -0.15
CA ASP A 120 5.71 -4.99 -1.35
C ASP A 120 5.26 -5.70 -2.63
N TYR A 121 5.61 -6.98 -2.77
CA TYR A 121 5.18 -7.82 -3.88
C TYR A 121 3.64 -7.91 -3.96
N SER A 122 2.99 -8.16 -2.83
CA SER A 122 1.53 -8.33 -2.77
C SER A 122 0.76 -7.02 -3.04
N VAL A 123 1.26 -5.88 -2.54
CA VAL A 123 0.68 -4.56 -2.81
C VAL A 123 0.83 -4.22 -4.28
N HIS A 124 2.01 -4.44 -4.87
CA HIS A 124 2.24 -4.18 -6.29
C HIS A 124 1.34 -5.02 -7.19
N ARG A 125 1.13 -6.30 -6.86
CA ARG A 125 0.22 -7.19 -7.60
C ARG A 125 -1.22 -6.68 -7.58
N MET A 126 -1.69 -6.22 -6.43
CA MET A 126 -3.05 -5.69 -6.31
C MET A 126 -3.18 -4.31 -7.00
N SER A 127 -2.17 -3.42 -6.89
CA SER A 127 -2.13 -2.16 -7.67
C SER A 127 -2.22 -2.42 -9.17
N TYR A 128 -1.38 -3.33 -9.69
CA TYR A 128 -1.41 -3.73 -11.10
C TYR A 128 -2.77 -4.32 -11.51
N GLY A 129 -3.34 -5.20 -10.68
CA GLY A 129 -4.67 -5.79 -10.92
C GLY A 129 -5.76 -4.72 -11.02
N MET A 130 -5.78 -3.76 -10.10
CA MET A 130 -6.74 -2.66 -10.08
C MET A 130 -6.59 -1.73 -11.29
N HIS A 131 -5.36 -1.41 -11.71
CA HIS A 131 -5.10 -0.65 -12.94
C HIS A 131 -5.62 -1.38 -14.18
N ASN A 132 -5.36 -2.68 -14.28
CA ASN A 132 -5.83 -3.48 -15.41
C ASN A 132 -7.37 -3.49 -15.49
N VAL A 133 -8.06 -3.73 -14.37
CA VAL A 133 -9.53 -3.68 -14.32
C VAL A 133 -10.05 -2.28 -14.63
N SER A 134 -9.39 -1.22 -14.14
CA SER A 134 -9.74 0.17 -14.47
C SER A 134 -9.69 0.43 -15.98
N ASN A 135 -8.65 -0.08 -16.67
CA ASN A 135 -8.52 0.05 -18.12
C ASN A 135 -9.63 -0.71 -18.85
N THR A 136 -9.99 -1.91 -18.38
CA THR A 136 -11.14 -2.67 -18.92
C THR A 136 -12.43 -1.86 -18.81
N PHE A 137 -12.71 -1.27 -17.63
CA PHE A 137 -13.94 -0.52 -17.40
C PHE A 137 -13.96 0.81 -18.17
N HIS A 138 -12.82 1.50 -18.29
CA HIS A 138 -12.69 2.67 -19.17
C HIS A 138 -12.95 2.32 -20.64
N SER A 139 -12.47 1.17 -21.11
CA SER A 139 -12.72 0.73 -22.47
C SER A 139 -14.20 0.42 -22.70
N ILE A 140 -14.87 -0.27 -21.77
CA ILE A 140 -16.31 -0.53 -21.84
C ILE A 140 -17.12 0.78 -21.81
N HIS A 141 -16.71 1.75 -20.99
CA HIS A 141 -17.32 3.07 -20.95
C HIS A 141 -17.21 3.78 -22.31
N GLY A 142 -16.00 3.83 -22.89
CA GLY A 142 -15.75 4.42 -24.20
C GLY A 142 -16.52 3.76 -25.34
N ILE A 143 -16.76 2.44 -25.26
CA ILE A 143 -17.62 1.74 -26.20
C ILE A 143 -19.07 2.24 -26.09
N GLY A 144 -19.62 2.31 -24.87
CA GLY A 144 -20.98 2.81 -24.65
C GLY A 144 -21.20 4.23 -25.17
N THR A 145 -20.23 5.14 -24.94
CA THR A 145 -20.31 6.52 -25.45
C THR A 145 -20.28 6.56 -26.97
N ASN A 146 -19.40 5.80 -27.61
CA ASN A 146 -19.27 5.79 -29.07
C ASN A 146 -20.50 5.18 -29.76
N VAL A 147 -21.05 4.09 -29.19
CA VAL A 147 -22.30 3.49 -29.69
C VAL A 147 -23.46 4.50 -29.63
N SER A 148 -23.55 5.28 -28.55
CA SER A 148 -24.56 6.35 -28.46
C SER A 148 -24.40 7.44 -29.51
N VAL A 149 -23.16 7.82 -29.86
CA VAL A 149 -22.89 8.82 -30.89
C VAL A 149 -23.29 8.29 -32.26
N PHE A 150 -22.81 7.11 -32.65
CA PHE A 150 -23.12 6.55 -33.96
C PHE A 150 -24.62 6.27 -34.15
N ALA A 151 -25.32 5.81 -33.11
CA ALA A 151 -26.77 5.62 -33.19
C ALA A 151 -27.51 6.94 -33.45
N GLN A 152 -27.07 8.05 -32.84
CA GLN A 152 -27.66 9.38 -33.09
C GLN A 152 -27.39 9.86 -34.51
N GLU A 153 -26.19 9.61 -35.04
CA GLU A 153 -25.86 9.98 -36.41
C GLU A 153 -26.65 9.14 -37.44
N VAL A 154 -26.82 7.84 -37.21
CA VAL A 154 -27.66 6.97 -38.06
C VAL A 154 -29.07 7.51 -38.12
N ARG A 155 -29.64 7.91 -36.97
CA ARG A 155 -30.96 8.52 -36.92
C ARG A 155 -31.01 9.85 -37.68
N ALA A 156 -30.06 10.74 -37.45
CA ALA A 156 -30.02 12.04 -38.13
C ALA A 156 -29.92 11.89 -39.65
N ASN A 157 -29.06 10.99 -40.13
CA ASN A 157 -28.91 10.68 -41.55
C ASN A 157 -30.18 10.04 -42.13
N THR A 158 -30.84 9.15 -41.39
CA THR A 158 -32.08 8.50 -41.84
C THR A 158 -33.24 9.50 -41.91
N ASP A 159 -33.38 10.37 -40.92
CA ASP A 159 -34.44 11.38 -40.88
C ASP A 159 -34.23 12.42 -42.00
N ASP A 160 -32.99 12.85 -42.27
CA ASP A 160 -32.69 13.76 -43.39
C ASP A 160 -32.88 13.08 -44.77
N MET A 161 -32.56 11.78 -44.89
CA MET A 161 -32.84 10.99 -46.08
C MET A 161 -34.35 10.97 -46.39
N LEU A 162 -35.18 10.69 -45.39
CA LEU A 162 -36.65 10.68 -45.54
C LEU A 162 -37.19 12.06 -45.94
N LEU A 163 -36.66 13.14 -45.36
CA LEU A 163 -37.05 14.50 -45.74
C LEU A 163 -36.62 14.85 -47.17
N SER A 164 -35.41 14.45 -47.57
CA SER A 164 -34.84 14.75 -48.88
C SER A 164 -35.51 14.00 -50.03
N PHE A 165 -36.07 12.82 -49.76
CA PHE A 165 -36.64 11.94 -50.78
C PHE A 165 -38.15 11.66 -50.63
N HIS A 166 -38.82 12.19 -49.61
CA HIS A 166 -40.27 12.19 -49.30
C HIS A 166 -41.09 11.01 -49.89
N ASP A 167 -41.51 11.10 -51.15
CA ASP A 167 -42.41 10.12 -51.82
C ASP A 167 -41.70 9.10 -52.73
N SER A 168 -40.38 9.19 -52.87
CA SER A 168 -39.59 8.39 -53.82
C SER A 168 -38.94 7.15 -53.20
N LEU A 169 -39.02 7.00 -51.87
CA LEU A 169 -38.45 5.88 -51.14
C LEU A 169 -39.50 4.78 -50.86
N PRO A 170 -39.08 3.51 -50.83
CA PRO A 170 -39.96 2.41 -50.44
C PRO A 170 -40.29 2.45 -48.95
N ALA A 171 -41.31 1.68 -48.53
CA ALA A 171 -41.71 1.57 -47.12
C ALA A 171 -40.56 1.17 -46.17
N ASN A 172 -39.60 0.39 -46.65
CA ASN A 172 -38.41 0.01 -45.89
C ASN A 172 -37.61 1.24 -45.36
N ALA A 173 -37.70 2.39 -46.02
CA ALA A 173 -37.02 3.60 -45.55
C ALA A 173 -37.65 4.18 -44.26
N SER A 174 -38.97 4.05 -44.08
CA SER A 174 -39.62 4.47 -42.84
C SER A 174 -39.40 3.44 -41.72
N GLU A 175 -39.25 2.16 -42.05
CA GLU A 175 -38.80 1.12 -41.13
C GLU A 175 -37.37 1.39 -40.62
N LEU A 176 -36.47 1.89 -41.48
CA LEU A 176 -35.12 2.29 -41.06
C LEU A 176 -35.15 3.40 -40.00
N SER A 177 -36.05 4.38 -40.12
CA SER A 177 -36.16 5.47 -39.12
C SER A 177 -36.67 4.94 -37.78
N LEU A 178 -37.61 3.98 -37.80
CA LEU A 178 -38.06 3.29 -36.59
C LEU A 178 -36.93 2.52 -35.91
N GLU A 179 -36.17 1.73 -36.66
CA GLU A 179 -35.03 0.99 -36.11
C GLU A 179 -33.89 1.93 -35.67
N ALA A 180 -33.63 3.03 -36.37
CA ALA A 180 -32.68 4.05 -35.95
C ALA A 180 -33.09 4.72 -34.62
N MET A 181 -34.38 5.01 -34.42
CA MET A 181 -34.88 5.49 -33.13
C MET A 181 -34.71 4.46 -32.01
N ARG A 182 -34.96 3.18 -32.32
CA ARG A 182 -34.77 2.07 -31.40
C ARG A 182 -33.30 1.90 -31.00
N LEU A 183 -32.40 1.96 -31.97
CA LEU A 183 -30.95 1.96 -31.77
C LEU A 183 -30.51 3.10 -30.85
N VAL A 184 -30.99 4.33 -31.05
CA VAL A 184 -30.67 5.46 -30.15
C VAL A 184 -31.13 5.17 -28.72
N HIS A 185 -32.34 4.65 -28.54
CA HIS A 185 -32.86 4.35 -27.21
C HIS A 185 -32.05 3.26 -26.49
N ILE A 186 -31.73 2.17 -27.20
CA ILE A 186 -30.92 1.07 -26.67
C ILE A 186 -29.50 1.57 -26.37
N ALA A 187 -28.89 2.32 -27.29
CA ALA A 187 -27.55 2.88 -27.15
C ALA A 187 -27.44 3.82 -25.95
N HIS A 188 -28.46 4.65 -25.70
CA HIS A 188 -28.51 5.51 -24.52
C HIS A 188 -28.66 4.70 -23.22
N SER A 189 -29.51 3.66 -23.20
CA SER A 189 -29.62 2.75 -22.06
C SER A 189 -28.31 2.00 -21.79
N PHE A 190 -27.63 1.58 -22.84
CA PHE A 190 -26.32 0.94 -22.77
C PHE A 190 -25.24 1.90 -22.25
N ALA A 191 -25.15 3.11 -22.80
CA ALA A 191 -24.23 4.16 -22.33
C ALA A 191 -24.45 4.49 -20.84
N ASN A 192 -25.70 4.57 -20.40
CA ASN A 192 -26.01 4.76 -18.98
C ASN A 192 -25.52 3.57 -18.13
N SER A 193 -25.76 2.34 -18.59
CA SER A 193 -25.31 1.12 -17.89
C SER A 193 -23.78 1.05 -17.80
N THR A 194 -23.06 1.39 -18.88
CA THR A 194 -21.59 1.41 -18.87
C THR A 194 -21.02 2.58 -18.09
N SER A 195 -21.71 3.72 -18.02
CA SER A 195 -21.33 4.84 -17.15
C SER A 195 -21.48 4.55 -15.65
N GLY A 196 -22.33 3.58 -15.30
CA GLY A 196 -22.46 3.07 -13.94
C GLY A 196 -21.27 2.21 -13.48
N LEU A 197 -20.40 1.77 -14.39
CA LEU A 197 -19.22 0.98 -14.02
C LEU A 197 -18.19 1.83 -13.25
N PRO A 198 -17.47 1.26 -12.26
CA PRO A 198 -16.47 1.99 -11.51
C PRO A 198 -15.27 2.40 -12.37
N SER A 199 -15.21 3.64 -12.84
CA SER A 199 -14.12 4.06 -13.73
C SER A 199 -12.77 4.28 -13.02
N ASN A 200 -12.76 4.46 -11.69
CA ASN A 200 -11.61 5.03 -10.97
C ASN A 200 -10.84 4.06 -10.07
N PHE A 201 -10.78 2.77 -10.41
CA PHE A 201 -9.94 1.84 -9.63
C PHE A 201 -8.45 2.17 -9.72
N SER A 202 -7.99 2.76 -10.83
CA SER A 202 -6.63 3.29 -10.95
C SER A 202 -6.32 4.37 -9.90
N HIS A 203 -7.28 5.24 -9.59
CA HIS A 203 -7.12 6.26 -8.56
C HIS A 203 -7.02 5.63 -7.17
N LEU A 204 -7.87 4.65 -6.88
CA LEU A 204 -7.83 3.91 -5.61
C LEU A 204 -6.52 3.13 -5.46
N ALA A 205 -6.02 2.53 -6.55
CA ALA A 205 -4.73 1.84 -6.58
C ALA A 205 -3.58 2.80 -6.25
N ASN A 206 -3.56 3.97 -6.88
CA ASN A 206 -2.53 4.99 -6.63
C ASN A 206 -2.58 5.51 -5.18
N GLN A 207 -3.77 5.78 -4.64
CA GLN A 207 -3.92 6.19 -3.25
C GLN A 207 -3.41 5.12 -2.27
N TRP A 208 -3.71 3.86 -2.55
CA TRP A 208 -3.29 2.75 -1.72
C TRP A 208 -1.78 2.51 -1.79
N GLU A 209 -1.19 2.60 -2.97
CA GLU A 209 0.26 2.52 -3.18
C GLU A 209 1.00 3.67 -2.50
N GLU A 210 0.45 4.90 -2.56
CA GLU A 210 0.98 6.05 -1.83
C GLU A 210 0.92 5.84 -0.31
N ALA A 211 -0.24 5.40 0.22
CA ALA A 211 -0.40 5.14 1.64
C ALA A 211 0.58 4.05 2.13
N TYR A 212 0.75 2.99 1.34
CA TYR A 212 1.72 1.94 1.60
C TYR A 212 3.16 2.48 1.55
N PHE A 213 3.50 3.31 0.56
CA PHE A 213 4.81 3.94 0.45
C PHE A 213 5.18 4.75 1.69
N TRP A 214 4.24 5.53 2.25
CA TRP A 214 4.48 6.28 3.49
C TRP A 214 4.72 5.38 4.70
N MET A 215 3.97 4.29 4.83
CA MET A 215 4.19 3.29 5.89
C MET A 215 5.55 2.61 5.74
N LYS A 216 5.89 2.18 4.51
CA LYS A 216 7.16 1.57 4.13
C LYS A 216 8.35 2.48 4.42
N SER A 217 8.27 3.73 3.97
CA SER A 217 9.30 4.75 4.17
C SER A 217 9.53 5.04 5.66
N SER A 218 8.45 5.13 6.46
CA SER A 218 8.56 5.32 7.91
C SER A 218 9.26 4.16 8.61
N THR A 219 8.98 2.93 8.17
CA THR A 219 9.61 1.70 8.70
C THR A 219 11.09 1.66 8.37
N ASN A 220 11.45 1.94 7.11
CA ASN A 220 12.83 2.04 6.68
C ASN A 220 13.60 3.15 7.42
N GLY A 221 12.97 4.31 7.61
CA GLY A 221 13.54 5.41 8.40
C GLY A 221 13.85 4.99 9.84
N ILE A 222 12.95 4.26 10.49
CA ILE A 222 13.14 3.73 11.85
C ILE A 222 14.26 2.69 11.89
N ILE A 223 14.28 1.73 10.96
CA ILE A 223 15.31 0.70 10.88
C ILE A 223 16.70 1.33 10.70
N LEU A 224 16.83 2.29 9.78
CA LEU A 224 18.09 2.97 9.51
C LEU A 224 18.55 3.84 10.68
N THR A 225 17.64 4.58 11.30
CA THR A 225 17.97 5.41 12.49
C THR A 225 18.42 4.55 13.66
N MET A 226 17.77 3.40 13.86
CA MET A 226 18.15 2.46 14.90
C MET A 226 19.52 1.83 14.64
N THR A 227 19.76 1.39 13.41
CA THR A 227 21.04 0.81 13.00
C THR A 227 22.18 1.82 13.15
N LEU A 228 21.96 3.07 12.73
CA LEU A 228 22.89 4.17 12.94
C LEU A 228 23.17 4.41 14.43
N ALA A 229 22.13 4.46 15.26
CA ALA A 229 22.30 4.66 16.70
C ALA A 229 23.08 3.52 17.36
N CYS A 230 22.85 2.26 16.95
CA CYS A 230 23.63 1.12 17.41
C CYS A 230 25.10 1.23 17.02
N PHE A 231 25.40 1.58 15.76
CA PHE A 231 26.79 1.75 15.33
C PHE A 231 27.49 2.92 16.03
N LEU A 232 26.80 4.04 16.22
CA LEU A 232 27.30 5.16 17.01
C LEU A 232 27.56 4.78 18.46
N ALA A 233 26.70 3.97 19.07
CA ALA A 233 26.91 3.48 20.43
C ALA A 233 28.10 2.51 20.52
N ILE A 234 28.21 1.56 19.60
CA ILE A 234 29.33 0.61 19.56
C ILE A 234 30.65 1.34 19.36
N SER A 235 30.72 2.29 18.43
CA SER A 235 31.92 3.10 18.22
C SER A 235 32.24 3.97 19.43
N ALA A 236 31.24 4.57 20.06
CA ALA A 236 31.43 5.38 21.26
C ALA A 236 31.96 4.56 22.45
N ILE A 237 31.52 3.31 22.63
CA ILE A 237 32.05 2.41 23.66
C ILE A 237 33.51 2.04 23.34
N GLY A 238 33.81 1.70 22.09
CA GLY A 238 35.16 1.30 21.67
C GLY A 238 36.19 2.42 21.75
N TRP A 239 35.82 3.64 21.35
CA TRP A 239 36.69 4.82 21.34
C TRP A 239 36.55 5.68 22.61
N SER A 240 35.71 5.27 23.56
CA SER A 240 35.44 6.00 24.81
C SER A 240 34.98 7.45 24.60
N MET A 241 34.02 7.67 23.69
CA MET A 241 33.52 9.01 23.33
C MET A 241 32.14 9.28 23.94
N SER A 242 32.05 9.99 25.07
CA SER A 242 30.75 10.24 25.71
C SER A 242 29.77 11.11 24.88
N PRO A 243 30.18 12.09 24.06
CA PRO A 243 29.25 12.86 23.24
C PRO A 243 28.53 12.02 22.18
N ALA A 244 29.26 11.10 21.53
CA ALA A 244 28.71 10.18 20.53
C ALA A 244 27.71 9.21 21.19
N LEU A 245 28.02 8.74 22.41
CA LEU A 245 27.13 7.87 23.18
C LEU A 245 25.82 8.60 23.57
N ARG A 246 25.89 9.88 23.94
CA ARG A 246 24.70 10.70 24.23
C ARG A 246 23.81 10.86 22.99
N MET A 247 24.41 11.11 21.83
CA MET A 247 23.69 11.19 20.56
C MET A 247 23.01 9.86 20.21
N ALA A 248 23.71 8.73 20.39
CA ALA A 248 23.12 7.41 20.17
C ALA A 248 21.92 7.14 21.08
N VAL A 249 22.03 7.44 22.38
CA VAL A 249 20.92 7.31 23.34
C VAL A 249 19.75 8.22 22.96
N PHE A 250 20.02 9.46 22.55
CA PHE A 250 18.98 10.39 22.10
C PHE A 250 18.22 9.86 20.87
N LEU A 251 18.95 9.38 19.86
CA LEU A 251 18.34 8.81 18.65
C LEU A 251 17.44 7.61 18.98
N ILE A 252 17.89 6.71 19.86
CA ILE A 252 17.09 5.56 20.29
C ILE A 252 15.82 6.03 21.02
N LEU A 253 15.92 6.98 21.94
CA LEU A 253 14.75 7.51 22.66
C LEU A 253 13.70 8.11 21.72
N VAL A 254 14.11 8.84 20.69
CA VAL A 254 13.21 9.45 19.70
C VAL A 254 12.51 8.39 18.83
N VAL A 255 13.18 7.28 18.54
CA VAL A 255 12.63 6.20 17.70
C VAL A 255 11.58 5.36 18.43
N ILE A 256 11.64 5.26 19.76
CA ILE A 256 10.76 4.40 20.56
C ILE A 256 9.26 4.64 20.32
N PRO A 257 8.72 5.88 20.43
CA PRO A 257 7.30 6.12 20.18
C PRO A 257 6.86 5.76 18.76
N SER A 258 7.65 6.14 17.76
CA SER A 258 7.34 5.88 16.35
C SER A 258 7.40 4.38 16.04
N SER A 259 8.33 3.64 16.64
CA SER A 259 8.42 2.18 16.56
C SER A 259 7.17 1.51 17.14
N HIS A 260 6.65 1.97 18.28
CA HIS A 260 5.40 1.46 18.84
C HIS A 260 4.16 1.88 18.04
N GLY A 261 4.19 3.06 17.40
CA GLY A 261 3.16 3.47 16.45
C GLY A 261 3.08 2.51 15.26
N LEU A 262 4.22 2.15 14.66
CA LEU A 262 4.28 1.15 13.59
C LEU A 262 3.80 -0.23 14.05
N PHE A 263 4.12 -0.65 15.27
CA PHE A 263 3.59 -1.89 15.85
C PHE A 263 2.05 -1.93 15.78
N GLY A 264 1.40 -0.83 16.15
CA GLY A 264 -0.06 -0.71 16.07
C GLY A 264 -0.59 -0.69 14.64
N ILE A 265 0.10 0.00 13.72
CA ILE A 265 -0.26 0.04 12.29
C ILE A 265 -0.18 -1.37 11.68
N TYR A 266 0.92 -2.10 11.90
CA TYR A 266 1.09 -3.45 11.38
C TYR A 266 0.07 -4.43 11.97
N LEU A 267 -0.24 -4.33 13.26
CA LEU A 267 -1.29 -5.14 13.88
C LEU A 267 -2.66 -4.85 13.27
N SER A 268 -3.02 -3.58 13.16
CA SER A 268 -4.28 -3.12 12.56
C SER A 268 -4.44 -3.63 11.12
N ASN A 269 -3.41 -3.44 10.29
CA ASN A 269 -3.44 -3.90 8.90
C ASN A 269 -3.45 -5.42 8.79
N SER A 270 -2.79 -6.13 9.71
CA SER A 270 -2.82 -7.60 9.77
C SER A 270 -4.23 -8.11 10.10
N ILE A 271 -4.90 -7.50 11.08
CA ILE A 271 -6.29 -7.83 11.44
C ILE A 271 -7.22 -7.56 10.25
N GLU A 272 -7.14 -6.37 9.65
CA GLU A 272 -8.01 -6.02 8.53
C GLU A 272 -7.82 -6.94 7.32
N SER A 273 -6.58 -7.32 7.05
CA SER A 273 -6.25 -8.25 5.97
C SER A 273 -6.77 -9.66 6.28
N ALA A 274 -6.61 -10.13 7.53
CA ALA A 274 -7.14 -11.42 7.96
C ALA A 274 -8.66 -11.49 7.80
N ASP A 275 -9.37 -10.46 8.24
CA ASP A 275 -10.83 -10.37 8.12
C ASP A 275 -11.29 -10.40 6.66
N PHE A 276 -10.57 -9.68 5.78
CA PHE A 276 -10.80 -9.76 4.34
C PHE A 276 -10.59 -11.18 3.80
N CYS A 277 -9.53 -11.87 4.23
CA CYS A 277 -9.14 -13.18 3.70
C CYS A 277 -9.95 -14.37 4.21
N VAL A 278 -10.81 -14.21 5.23
CA VAL A 278 -11.77 -15.25 5.63
C VAL A 278 -12.80 -15.52 4.52
N ALA A 279 -13.22 -14.49 3.80
CA ALA A 279 -14.22 -14.61 2.73
C ALA A 279 -13.93 -13.64 1.56
N PRO A 280 -12.81 -13.81 0.84
CA PRO A 280 -12.27 -12.75 -0.03
C PRO A 280 -13.19 -12.38 -1.18
N VAL A 281 -13.96 -13.31 -1.74
CA VAL A 281 -14.95 -13.02 -2.79
C VAL A 281 -16.09 -12.14 -2.25
N ALA A 282 -16.70 -12.53 -1.14
CA ALA A 282 -17.77 -11.75 -0.51
C ALA A 282 -17.26 -10.38 -0.03
N ASN A 283 -16.07 -10.35 0.54
CA ASN A 283 -15.44 -9.14 1.06
C ASN A 283 -14.99 -8.19 -0.06
N THR A 284 -14.58 -8.71 -1.22
CA THR A 284 -14.34 -7.88 -2.42
C THR A 284 -15.62 -7.18 -2.86
N LYS A 285 -16.75 -7.90 -2.89
CA LYS A 285 -18.04 -7.30 -3.23
C LYS A 285 -18.43 -6.21 -2.22
N LEU A 286 -18.27 -6.47 -0.93
CA LEU A 286 -18.51 -5.48 0.12
C LEU A 286 -17.62 -4.25 -0.03
N LEU A 287 -16.33 -4.44 -0.32
CA LEU A 287 -15.35 -3.38 -0.55
C LEU A 287 -15.70 -2.49 -1.75
N PHE A 288 -16.50 -2.98 -2.69
CA PHE A 288 -16.97 -2.21 -3.83
C PHE A 288 -18.50 -2.12 -3.90
N HIS A 289 -19.14 -1.93 -2.75
CA HIS A 289 -20.55 -1.59 -2.62
C HIS A 289 -21.56 -2.58 -3.22
N ASN A 290 -21.19 -3.85 -3.34
CA ASN A 290 -22.02 -4.93 -3.89
C ASN A 290 -22.62 -4.60 -5.28
N ASP A 291 -21.84 -3.92 -6.11
CA ASP A 291 -22.23 -3.64 -7.49
C ASP A 291 -22.43 -4.96 -8.27
N SER A 292 -23.50 -5.01 -9.07
CA SER A 292 -23.85 -6.16 -9.90
C SER A 292 -22.81 -6.43 -10.98
N ALA A 293 -22.19 -5.38 -11.54
CA ALA A 293 -21.12 -5.52 -12.51
C ALA A 293 -19.85 -6.09 -11.86
N ILE A 294 -19.52 -5.64 -10.65
CA ILE A 294 -18.37 -6.17 -9.91
C ILE A 294 -18.61 -7.63 -9.56
N SER A 295 -19.83 -7.97 -9.15
CA SER A 295 -20.21 -9.36 -8.91
C SER A 295 -20.05 -10.22 -10.15
N PHE A 296 -20.45 -9.72 -11.33
CA PHE A 296 -20.24 -10.40 -12.61
C PHE A 296 -18.76 -10.67 -12.89
N PHE A 297 -17.88 -9.69 -12.71
CA PHE A 297 -16.45 -9.85 -12.98
C PHE A 297 -15.72 -10.71 -11.95
N VAL A 298 -16.13 -10.69 -10.68
CA VAL A 298 -15.52 -11.47 -9.61
C VAL A 298 -15.95 -12.94 -9.66
N GLU A 299 -17.25 -13.21 -9.82
CA GLU A 299 -17.77 -14.58 -9.82
C GLU A 299 -17.67 -15.26 -11.18
N CYS A 300 -17.71 -14.48 -12.26
CA CYS A 300 -17.74 -14.94 -13.64
C CYS A 300 -18.72 -16.12 -13.85
N PRO A 301 -20.03 -15.89 -13.62
CA PRO A 301 -21.03 -16.95 -13.72
C PRO A 301 -21.09 -17.51 -15.14
N ALA A 302 -21.23 -18.83 -15.24
CA ALA A 302 -21.32 -19.51 -16.53
C ALA A 302 -22.52 -18.99 -17.34
N ASN A 303 -22.31 -18.78 -18.65
CA ASN A 303 -23.32 -18.33 -19.61
C ASN A 303 -23.97 -16.97 -19.31
N ALA A 304 -23.32 -16.13 -18.51
CA ALA A 304 -23.75 -14.75 -18.30
C ALA A 304 -22.95 -13.80 -19.19
N THR A 305 -23.62 -12.77 -19.71
CA THR A 305 -23.00 -11.64 -20.39
C THR A 305 -23.30 -10.36 -19.61
N LEU A 306 -22.30 -9.49 -19.49
CA LEU A 306 -22.49 -8.17 -18.87
C LEU A 306 -23.56 -7.42 -19.68
N PHE A 307 -24.60 -6.94 -19.00
CA PHE A 307 -25.75 -6.25 -19.63
C PHE A 307 -26.45 -7.07 -20.73
N GLY A 308 -26.50 -8.40 -20.59
CA GLY A 308 -27.01 -9.34 -21.61
C GLY A 308 -28.31 -8.94 -22.33
N PRO A 309 -29.40 -8.57 -21.61
CA PRO A 309 -30.65 -8.15 -22.26
C PRO A 309 -30.49 -6.91 -23.15
N THR A 310 -29.71 -5.92 -22.71
CA THR A 310 -29.46 -4.70 -23.46
C THR A 310 -28.64 -4.99 -24.72
N MET A 311 -27.62 -5.84 -24.61
CA MET A 311 -26.79 -6.23 -25.76
C MET A 311 -27.52 -7.10 -26.77
N ALA A 312 -28.40 -8.01 -26.32
CA ALA A 312 -29.22 -8.80 -27.24
C ALA A 312 -30.18 -7.91 -28.05
N ASN A 313 -30.79 -6.92 -27.41
CA ASN A 313 -31.64 -5.94 -28.11
C ASN A 313 -30.84 -5.06 -29.07
N PHE A 314 -29.63 -4.66 -28.67
CA PHE A 314 -28.73 -3.88 -29.53
C PHE A 314 -28.34 -4.67 -30.77
N HIS A 315 -27.91 -5.93 -30.61
CA HIS A 315 -27.55 -6.82 -31.70
C HIS A 315 -28.69 -7.00 -32.71
N ALA A 316 -29.90 -7.27 -32.21
CA ALA A 316 -31.08 -7.46 -33.06
C ALA A 316 -31.39 -6.19 -33.87
N SER A 317 -31.46 -5.03 -33.21
CA SER A 317 -31.78 -3.76 -33.86
C SER A 317 -30.69 -3.32 -34.85
N LEU A 318 -29.42 -3.61 -34.54
CA LEU A 318 -28.29 -3.36 -35.44
C LEU A 318 -28.37 -4.24 -36.70
N HIS A 319 -28.71 -5.52 -36.54
CA HIS A 319 -28.88 -6.45 -37.64
C HIS A 319 -30.07 -6.08 -38.52
N ASP A 320 -31.20 -5.73 -37.91
CA ASP A 320 -32.41 -5.30 -38.62
C ASP A 320 -32.14 -4.03 -39.43
N ALA A 321 -31.49 -3.02 -38.83
CA ALA A 321 -31.09 -1.80 -39.53
C ALA A 321 -30.15 -2.08 -40.71
N ALA A 322 -29.15 -2.96 -40.54
CA ALA A 322 -28.23 -3.32 -41.61
C ALA A 322 -28.93 -4.05 -42.77
N SER A 323 -29.87 -4.96 -42.47
CA SER A 323 -30.69 -5.63 -43.47
C SER A 323 -31.57 -4.65 -44.24
N ILE A 324 -32.15 -3.66 -43.55
CA ILE A 324 -32.97 -2.63 -44.18
C ILE A 324 -32.10 -1.77 -45.11
N VAL A 325 -30.91 -1.34 -44.68
CA VAL A 325 -29.97 -0.57 -45.53
C VAL A 325 -29.60 -1.35 -46.79
N GLN A 326 -29.28 -2.65 -46.69
CA GLN A 326 -28.99 -3.47 -47.86
C GLN A 326 -30.16 -3.49 -48.86
N SER A 327 -31.40 -3.59 -48.37
CA SER A 327 -32.59 -3.51 -49.23
C SER A 327 -32.74 -2.16 -49.94
N LEU A 328 -32.37 -1.06 -49.26
CA LEU A 328 -32.38 0.28 -49.82
C LEU A 328 -31.25 0.51 -50.84
N GLU A 329 -30.08 -0.10 -50.63
CA GLU A 329 -28.98 -0.10 -51.59
C GLU A 329 -29.36 -0.87 -52.88
N GLU A 330 -30.06 -1.99 -52.75
CA GLU A 330 -30.62 -2.71 -53.89
C GLU A 330 -31.66 -1.88 -54.65
N PHE A 331 -32.54 -1.19 -53.93
CA PHE A 331 -33.48 -0.25 -54.53
C PHE A 331 -32.77 0.91 -55.23
N ALA A 332 -31.71 1.47 -54.64
CA ALA A 332 -30.95 2.57 -55.21
C ALA A 332 -30.37 2.22 -56.59
N LYS A 333 -30.04 0.94 -56.85
CA LYS A 333 -29.58 0.46 -58.16
C LYS A 333 -30.63 0.60 -59.26
N THR A 334 -31.92 0.65 -58.92
CA THR A 334 -33.03 0.82 -59.87
C THR A 334 -33.29 2.28 -60.25
N LEU A 335 -32.70 3.23 -59.52
CA LEU A 335 -32.93 4.66 -59.71
C LEU A 335 -32.02 5.26 -60.81
N PRO A 336 -32.44 6.40 -61.41
CA PRO A 336 -31.58 7.17 -62.31
C PRO A 336 -30.26 7.57 -61.64
N GLU A 337 -29.18 7.66 -62.41
CA GLU A 337 -27.81 7.82 -61.89
C GLU A 337 -27.64 8.99 -60.91
N ALA A 338 -28.21 10.16 -61.20
CA ALA A 338 -28.10 11.34 -60.34
C ALA A 338 -28.80 11.12 -58.98
N THR A 339 -30.00 10.53 -58.99
CA THR A 339 -30.79 10.22 -57.80
C THR A 339 -30.12 9.11 -56.99
N ARG A 340 -29.66 8.05 -57.67
CA ARG A 340 -28.88 6.95 -57.08
C ARG A 340 -27.65 7.48 -56.36
N LYS A 341 -26.85 8.33 -57.01
CA LYS A 341 -25.62 8.86 -56.41
C LYS A 341 -25.92 9.70 -55.17
N ARG A 342 -27.00 10.49 -55.19
CA ARG A 342 -27.42 11.29 -54.03
C ARG A 342 -27.91 10.42 -52.86
N LEU A 343 -28.69 9.37 -53.13
CA LEU A 343 -29.17 8.44 -52.11
C LEU A 343 -28.03 7.59 -51.54
N GLN A 344 -27.20 7.01 -52.42
CA GLN A 344 -26.10 6.13 -52.05
C GLN A 344 -25.02 6.90 -51.28
N VAL A 345 -24.36 7.87 -51.92
CA VAL A 345 -23.20 8.56 -51.32
C VAL A 345 -23.63 9.56 -50.23
N GLY A 346 -24.82 10.14 -50.36
CA GLY A 346 -25.31 11.14 -49.42
C GLY A 346 -25.83 10.55 -48.11
N TYR A 347 -26.34 9.31 -48.13
CA TYR A 347 -27.09 8.76 -47.00
C TYR A 347 -26.77 7.29 -46.72
N LEU A 348 -26.96 6.39 -47.70
CA LEU A 348 -26.81 4.95 -47.46
C LEU A 348 -25.37 4.57 -47.11
N ASP A 349 -24.37 5.12 -47.79
CA ASP A 349 -22.94 4.87 -47.50
C ASP A 349 -22.58 5.35 -46.07
N PRO A 350 -22.86 6.60 -45.65
CA PRO A 350 -22.65 7.04 -44.26
C PRO A 350 -23.37 6.19 -43.20
N ILE A 351 -24.63 5.81 -43.46
CA ILE A 351 -25.38 4.97 -42.53
C ILE A 351 -24.73 3.59 -42.44
N SER A 352 -24.37 2.99 -43.57
CA SER A 352 -23.69 1.68 -43.63
C SER A 352 -22.36 1.71 -42.87
N ASP A 353 -21.55 2.76 -43.04
CA ASP A 353 -20.30 2.95 -42.30
C ASP A 353 -20.52 3.06 -40.79
N GLN A 354 -21.56 3.78 -40.36
CA GLN A 354 -21.91 3.92 -38.94
C GLN A 354 -22.43 2.60 -38.33
N LEU A 355 -23.26 1.86 -39.06
CA LEU A 355 -23.72 0.53 -38.64
C LEU A 355 -22.53 -0.45 -38.54
N ALA A 356 -21.60 -0.42 -39.50
CA ALA A 356 -20.38 -1.23 -39.45
C ALA A 356 -19.47 -0.86 -38.27
N ALA A 357 -19.33 0.44 -37.97
CA ALA A 357 -18.61 0.91 -36.79
C ALA A 357 -19.25 0.44 -35.48
N MET A 358 -20.58 0.47 -35.39
CA MET A 358 -21.32 -0.06 -34.24
C MET A 358 -21.15 -1.58 -34.09
N GLN A 359 -21.09 -2.33 -35.19
CA GLN A 359 -20.80 -3.76 -35.16
C GLN A 359 -19.38 -4.06 -34.68
N ALA A 360 -18.40 -3.26 -35.11
CA ALA A 360 -17.04 -3.35 -34.60
C ALA A 360 -16.98 -3.05 -33.09
N LEU A 361 -17.73 -2.06 -32.61
CA LEU A 361 -17.85 -1.76 -31.18
C LEU A 361 -18.54 -2.88 -30.39
N GLU A 362 -19.56 -3.54 -30.97
CA GLU A 362 -20.23 -4.69 -30.36
C GLU A 362 -19.23 -5.85 -30.11
N THR A 363 -18.42 -6.18 -31.12
CA THR A 363 -17.40 -7.24 -30.99
C THR A 363 -16.30 -6.88 -29.99
N ALA A 364 -15.89 -5.61 -29.95
CA ALA A 364 -14.97 -5.10 -28.94
C ALA A 364 -15.56 -5.18 -27.53
N PHE A 365 -16.87 -4.93 -27.37
CA PHE A 365 -17.56 -5.06 -26.09
C PHE A 365 -17.52 -6.49 -25.58
N TYR A 366 -17.87 -7.50 -26.38
CA TYR A 366 -17.83 -8.90 -25.93
C TYR A 366 -16.43 -9.34 -25.51
N THR A 367 -15.39 -8.81 -26.19
CA THR A 367 -14.00 -9.09 -25.84
C THR A 367 -13.63 -8.46 -24.49
N ASN A 368 -13.98 -7.20 -24.26
CA ASN A 368 -13.64 -6.47 -23.04
C ASN A 368 -14.53 -6.86 -21.84
N ALA A 369 -15.78 -7.24 -22.10
CA ALA A 369 -16.73 -7.70 -21.09
C ALA A 369 -16.53 -9.18 -20.70
N ALA A 370 -15.54 -9.87 -21.28
CA ALA A 370 -15.21 -11.23 -20.91
C ALA A 370 -14.70 -11.30 -19.45
N CYS A 371 -15.52 -11.84 -18.55
CA CYS A 371 -15.20 -11.87 -17.12
C CYS A 371 -14.00 -12.75 -16.76
N GLN A 372 -13.62 -13.70 -17.61
CA GLN A 372 -12.60 -14.70 -17.30
C GLN A 372 -11.23 -14.08 -16.96
N SER A 373 -10.82 -13.06 -17.71
CA SER A 373 -9.53 -12.38 -17.49
C SER A 373 -9.49 -11.68 -16.13
N VAL A 374 -10.56 -10.93 -15.82
CA VAL A 374 -10.70 -10.20 -14.55
C VAL A 374 -10.83 -11.17 -13.37
N ALA A 375 -11.65 -12.22 -13.49
CA ALA A 375 -11.84 -13.22 -12.45
C ALA A 375 -10.55 -13.99 -12.16
N THR A 376 -9.74 -14.30 -13.18
CA THR A 376 -8.45 -14.97 -13.00
C THR A 376 -7.45 -14.04 -12.33
N THR A 377 -7.40 -12.77 -12.75
CA THR A 377 -6.57 -11.74 -12.11
C THR A 377 -6.96 -11.55 -10.65
N HIS A 378 -8.27 -11.46 -10.35
CA HIS A 378 -8.79 -11.36 -8.99
C HIS A 378 -8.35 -12.54 -8.13
N LYS A 379 -8.50 -13.78 -8.62
CA LYS A 379 -8.05 -14.98 -7.91
C LYS A 379 -6.55 -14.96 -7.60
N ASP A 380 -5.72 -14.60 -8.57
CA ASP A 380 -4.26 -14.51 -8.40
C ASP A 380 -3.85 -13.44 -7.36
N VAL A 381 -4.46 -12.26 -7.47
CA VAL A 381 -4.23 -11.13 -6.56
C VAL A 381 -4.66 -11.47 -5.14
N VAL A 382 -5.87 -12.02 -4.97
CA VAL A 382 -6.38 -12.45 -3.66
C VAL A 382 -5.52 -13.54 -3.07
N ALA A 383 -5.14 -14.55 -3.85
CA ALA A 383 -4.28 -15.64 -3.38
C ALA A 383 -2.93 -15.09 -2.92
N THR A 384 -2.34 -14.15 -3.67
CA THR A 384 -1.07 -13.50 -3.32
C THR A 384 -1.18 -12.65 -2.06
N TRP A 385 -2.25 -11.86 -1.92
CA TRP A 385 -2.47 -11.03 -0.74
C TRP A 385 -2.72 -11.87 0.52
N CYS A 386 -3.60 -12.86 0.42
CA CYS A 386 -3.98 -13.73 1.54
C CYS A 386 -2.88 -14.73 1.94
N SER A 387 -1.87 -14.94 1.09
CA SER A 387 -0.69 -15.74 1.44
C SER A 387 0.48 -14.85 1.85
N SER A 388 1.14 -14.23 0.89
CA SER A 388 2.37 -13.43 1.09
C SER A 388 2.12 -12.10 1.79
N GLY A 389 1.00 -11.43 1.49
CA GLY A 389 0.68 -10.14 2.09
C GLY A 389 0.44 -10.24 3.60
N ILE A 390 -0.46 -11.14 4.01
CA ILE A 390 -0.74 -11.38 5.44
C ILE A 390 0.48 -11.89 6.17
N LEU A 391 1.18 -12.88 5.61
CA LEU A 391 2.36 -13.43 6.28
C LEU A 391 3.45 -12.38 6.45
N GLY A 392 3.66 -11.52 5.46
CA GLY A 392 4.58 -10.39 5.53
C GLY A 392 4.17 -9.38 6.62
N LEU A 393 2.89 -8.98 6.66
CA LEU A 393 2.36 -8.06 7.68
C LEU A 393 2.48 -8.63 9.09
N PHE A 394 2.12 -9.91 9.27
CA PHE A 394 2.23 -10.61 10.54
C PHE A 394 3.69 -10.74 10.99
N THR A 395 4.60 -11.07 10.06
CA THR A 395 6.03 -11.16 10.35
C THR A 395 6.61 -9.80 10.73
N LEU A 396 6.22 -8.71 10.05
CA LEU A 396 6.60 -7.35 10.41
C LEU A 396 6.07 -6.96 11.79
N TRP A 397 4.84 -7.36 12.13
CA TRP A 397 4.29 -7.14 13.46
C TRP A 397 5.08 -7.86 14.55
N VAL A 398 5.35 -9.16 14.40
CA VAL A 398 6.18 -9.95 15.34
C VAL A 398 7.60 -9.39 15.43
N HIS A 399 8.16 -9.00 14.28
CA HIS A 399 9.47 -8.35 14.22
C HIS A 399 9.48 -7.05 15.04
N GLN A 400 8.44 -6.24 14.92
CA GLN A 400 8.32 -4.99 15.66
C GLN A 400 8.21 -5.22 17.17
N VAL A 401 7.53 -6.28 17.63
CA VAL A 401 7.50 -6.68 19.05
C VAL A 401 8.92 -6.93 19.57
N ALA A 402 9.68 -7.76 18.86
CA ALA A 402 11.05 -8.09 19.24
C ALA A 402 11.93 -6.84 19.24
N LEU A 403 11.79 -5.98 18.22
CA LEU A 403 12.53 -4.74 18.10
C LEU A 403 12.22 -3.76 19.24
N CYS A 404 10.95 -3.60 19.62
CA CYS A 404 10.57 -2.76 20.77
C CYS A 404 11.18 -3.27 22.09
N ALA A 405 11.21 -4.59 22.31
CA ALA A 405 11.85 -5.17 23.50
C ALA A 405 13.37 -4.95 23.50
N MET A 406 14.03 -5.16 22.36
CA MET A 406 15.47 -4.96 22.22
C MET A 406 15.86 -3.48 22.36
N LEU A 407 15.05 -2.55 21.85
CA LEU A 407 15.22 -1.10 22.05
C LEU A 407 15.25 -0.74 23.53
N PHE A 408 14.28 -1.25 24.30
CA PHE A 408 14.20 -1.02 25.74
C PHE A 408 15.45 -1.52 26.47
N LEU A 409 15.87 -2.76 26.19
CA LEU A 409 17.08 -3.35 26.77
C LEU A 409 18.34 -2.58 26.35
N SER A 410 18.40 -2.11 25.10
CA SER A 410 19.53 -1.32 24.58
C SER A 410 19.70 -0.02 25.35
N VAL A 411 18.62 0.72 25.64
CA VAL A 411 18.71 1.96 26.44
C VAL A 411 19.24 1.66 27.85
N ILE A 412 18.77 0.59 28.49
CA ILE A 412 19.24 0.21 29.83
C ILE A 412 20.74 -0.14 29.80
N ALA A 413 21.17 -0.94 28.83
CA ALA A 413 22.57 -1.31 28.66
C ALA A 413 23.45 -0.06 28.44
N LEU A 414 23.03 0.85 27.56
CA LEU A 414 23.75 2.11 27.28
C LEU A 414 23.87 2.99 28.52
N VAL A 415 22.79 3.13 29.31
CA VAL A 415 22.83 3.89 30.56
C VAL A 415 23.79 3.25 31.57
N SER A 416 23.86 1.91 31.62
CA SER A 416 24.75 1.20 32.55
C SER A 416 26.23 1.36 32.21
N VAL A 417 26.56 1.43 30.92
CA VAL A 417 27.93 1.57 30.41
C VAL A 417 28.36 3.05 30.32
N PHE A 418 27.41 3.99 30.35
CA PHE A 418 27.70 5.42 30.18
C PHE A 418 28.68 5.97 31.22
N GLU A 419 28.51 5.60 32.50
CA GLU A 419 29.40 6.06 33.58
C GLU A 419 30.84 5.54 33.38
N ASP A 420 30.97 4.30 32.90
CA ASP A 420 32.28 3.67 32.63
C ASP A 420 32.97 4.30 31.41
N VAL A 421 32.24 4.56 30.32
CA VAL A 421 32.77 5.23 29.12
C VAL A 421 33.27 6.64 29.44
N ARG A 422 32.49 7.41 30.21
CA ARG A 422 32.91 8.74 30.64
C ARG A 422 34.16 8.70 31.52
N ALA A 423 34.23 7.75 32.45
CA ALA A 423 35.40 7.60 33.31
C ALA A 423 36.67 7.22 32.52
N LYS A 424 36.53 6.52 31.39
CA LYS A 424 37.64 6.25 30.46
C LYS A 424 38.06 7.50 29.70
N GLU A 425 37.11 8.27 29.18
CA GLU A 425 37.37 9.54 28.48
C GLU A 425 38.16 10.53 29.35
N GLU A 426 37.71 10.78 30.59
CA GLU A 426 38.37 11.69 31.53
C GLU A 426 39.81 11.24 31.88
N ARG A 427 40.10 9.93 31.87
CA ARG A 427 41.46 9.41 32.12
C ARG A 427 42.40 9.61 30.95
N VAL A 428 41.90 9.42 29.73
CA VAL A 428 42.66 9.64 28.50
C VAL A 428 43.06 11.11 28.41
N GLU A 429 42.13 12.03 28.67
CA GLU A 429 42.41 13.48 28.73
C GLU A 429 43.44 13.84 29.82
N MET A 430 43.36 13.24 31.02
CA MET A 430 44.34 13.47 32.08
C MET A 430 45.76 12.99 31.73
N GLN A 431 45.89 11.86 31.02
CA GLN A 431 47.20 11.37 30.56
C GLN A 431 47.84 12.35 29.56
N TYR A 432 47.06 12.92 28.63
CA TYR A 432 47.56 13.91 27.68
C TYR A 432 47.92 15.25 28.33
N HIS A 433 47.16 15.71 29.33
CA HIS A 433 47.48 16.95 30.06
C HIS A 433 48.73 16.86 30.94
N LEU A 434 49.02 15.68 31.50
CA LEU A 434 50.27 15.45 32.26
C LEU A 434 51.51 15.40 31.35
N LEU A 435 51.34 15.11 30.06
CA LEU A 435 52.41 15.14 29.05
C LEU A 435 52.68 16.55 28.52
N SER A 436 51.72 17.47 28.57
CA SER A 436 51.82 18.81 27.96
C SER A 436 52.30 19.92 28.90
N THR A 437 52.68 19.62 30.15
CA THR A 437 53.10 20.66 31.13
C THR A 437 54.51 20.45 31.69
N TYR A 438 55.45 20.03 30.85
CA TYR A 438 56.88 20.08 31.18
C TYR A 438 57.73 20.41 29.94
N GLU A 439 57.43 21.52 29.27
CA GLU A 439 58.49 22.29 28.60
C GLU A 439 59.10 23.23 29.63
N GLU A 440 60.16 22.76 30.30
CA GLU A 440 61.36 23.59 30.49
C GLU A 440 62.64 22.78 30.74
N ASP A 441 62.72 21.48 30.37
CA ASP A 441 64.01 20.79 30.24
C ASP A 441 63.94 19.60 29.26
N ASN A 442 64.84 19.63 28.27
CA ASN A 442 64.95 18.70 27.13
C ASN A 442 65.50 17.30 27.50
N ILE A 443 64.83 16.55 28.39
CA ILE A 443 65.18 15.15 28.63
C ILE A 443 63.91 14.30 28.79
N GLU A 444 63.64 13.43 27.80
CA GLU A 444 62.58 12.43 27.86
C GLU A 444 62.88 11.38 28.95
N HIS A 445 62.20 11.47 30.09
CA HIS A 445 62.20 10.40 31.08
C HIS A 445 60.96 9.52 30.93
N LEU A 446 61.17 8.36 30.32
CA LEU A 446 60.19 7.28 30.21
C LEU A 446 60.07 6.60 31.58
N TYR A 447 59.10 7.01 32.40
CA TYR A 447 58.72 6.23 33.59
C TYR A 447 57.69 5.19 33.18
N MET A 448 58.16 3.99 32.82
CA MET A 448 57.33 2.80 32.97
C MET A 448 57.21 2.50 34.48
N SER A 449 56.02 2.65 35.05
CA SER A 449 55.74 2.08 36.37
C SER A 449 55.67 0.55 36.25
N PRO A 450 56.50 -0.21 36.98
CA PRO A 450 56.34 -1.64 37.05
C PRO A 450 55.30 -1.95 38.13
N GLU A 451 54.03 -2.08 37.74
CA GLU A 451 53.00 -2.86 38.45
C GLU A 451 51.70 -2.97 37.64
#